data_AF-A0A376K096-F1
#
_entry.id   AF-A0A376K096-F1
#
_cell.length_a   1.000
_cell.length_b   1.000
_cell.length_c   1.000
_cell.angle_alpha   90.00
_cell.angle_beta   90.00
_cell.angle_gamma   90.00
#
_symmetry.space_group_name_H-M   'P 1'
#
loop_
_entity.id
_entity.type
_entity.pdbx_description
1 polymer ?
#
loop_
_entity_poly.entity_id
_entity_poly.type
_entity_poly.pdbx_seq_one_letter_code
_entity_poly.pdbx_strand_id
1 'polypeptide(L)' 'MGVGERKVNYRLRDWGVSRQRYWGAPIPMVTLEDGTVMPTPDDQLPVILPEDVVMDGITSPD' A
#
# COMPACT_ATOMS: atom_id res chain seq x y z
N MET A 1 -8.12 8.08 -46.30
CA MET A 1 -8.39 6.67 -45.93
C MET A 1 -7.60 6.37 -44.67
N GLY A 2 -8.27 6.11 -43.55
CA GLY A 2 -7.63 5.72 -42.29
C GLY A 2 -8.68 5.01 -41.45
N VAL A 3 -8.73 3.68 -41.56
CA VAL A 3 -9.87 2.85 -41.09
C VAL A 3 -9.61 2.21 -39.73
N GLY A 4 -8.64 2.74 -38.98
CA GLY A 4 -8.26 2.28 -37.64
C GLY A 4 -6.84 1.72 -37.57
N GLU A 5 -6.33 1.66 -36.33
CA GLU A 5 -5.00 1.15 -36.00
C GLU A 5 -5.11 -0.10 -35.11
N ARG A 6 -4.16 -1.03 -35.25
CA ARG A 6 -4.14 -2.26 -34.47
C ARG A 6 -3.88 -1.93 -33.00
N LYS A 7 -4.81 -2.30 -32.11
CA LYS A 7 -4.63 -2.23 -30.65
C LYS A 7 -4.64 -3.61 -30.02
N VAL A 8 -3.65 -3.90 -29.18
CA VAL A 8 -3.62 -5.10 -28.32
C VAL A 8 -4.12 -4.69 -26.95
N ASN A 9 -5.08 -5.42 -26.41
CA ASN A 9 -5.61 -5.20 -25.06
C ASN A 9 -5.43 -6.46 -24.23
N TYR A 10 -5.15 -6.28 -22.94
CA TYR A 10 -5.05 -7.36 -21.97
C TYR A 10 -6.21 -7.30 -20.99
N ARG A 11 -6.63 -8.47 -20.49
CA ARG A 11 -7.54 -8.57 -19.34
C ARG A 11 -6.81 -8.50 -17.99
N LEU A 12 -5.47 -8.44 -18.02
CA LEU A 12 -4.64 -8.30 -16.83
C LEU A 12 -5.02 -7.02 -16.10
N ARG A 13 -5.14 -7.13 -14.77
CA ARG A 13 -5.39 -6.01 -13.87
C ARG A 13 -4.15 -5.81 -13.01
N ASP A 14 -3.91 -4.58 -12.61
CA ASP A 14 -2.88 -4.28 -11.64
C ASP A 14 -3.20 -4.99 -10.31
N TRP A 15 -2.15 -5.40 -9.62
CA TRP A 15 -2.27 -6.07 -8.34
C TRP A 15 -2.27 -5.07 -7.20
N GLY A 16 -3.45 -4.86 -6.59
CA GLY A 16 -3.55 -4.12 -5.33
C GLY A 16 -3.05 -4.95 -4.16
N VAL A 17 -1.85 -4.64 -3.66
CA VAL A 17 -1.23 -5.34 -2.52
C VAL A 17 -1.73 -4.86 -1.16
N SER A 18 -2.19 -3.61 -1.04
CA SER A 18 -2.61 -3.00 0.22
C SER A 18 -3.83 -3.71 0.84
N ARG A 19 -3.85 -3.81 2.17
CA ARG A 19 -4.95 -4.38 2.96
C ARG A 19 -5.19 -3.54 4.21
N GLN A 20 -6.44 -3.21 4.51
CA GLN A 20 -6.84 -2.63 5.79
C GLN A 20 -6.97 -3.76 6.83
N ARG A 21 -5.84 -4.40 7.18
CA ARG A 21 -5.74 -5.50 8.14
C ARG A 21 -4.59 -5.22 9.10
N TYR A 22 -4.77 -5.53 10.38
CA TYR A 22 -3.72 -5.39 11.39
C TYR A 22 -2.65 -6.49 11.23
N TRP A 23 -3.07 -7.75 11.12
CA TRP A 23 -2.14 -8.88 10.98
C TRP A 23 -1.62 -9.04 9.55
N GLY A 24 -0.52 -8.34 9.24
CA GLY A 24 0.20 -8.41 7.97
C GLY A 24 1.49 -7.60 7.99
N ALA A 25 2.32 -7.70 6.95
CA ALA A 25 3.53 -6.88 6.86
C ALA A 25 3.16 -5.39 6.72
N PRO A 26 3.72 -4.49 7.54
CA PRO A 26 3.56 -3.05 7.35
C PRO A 26 4.07 -2.61 5.97
N ILE A 27 3.36 -1.68 5.35
CA ILE A 27 3.81 -1.06 4.10
C ILE A 27 4.95 -0.08 4.45
N PRO A 28 6.17 -0.24 3.90
CA PRO A 28 7.33 0.56 4.28
C PRO A 28 7.31 1.94 3.59
N MET A 29 6.33 2.76 3.94
CA MET A 29 6.18 4.14 3.47
C MET A 29 6.00 5.06 4.68
N VAL A 30 6.66 6.22 4.64
CA VAL A 30 6.62 7.24 5.69
C VAL A 30 5.91 8.48 5.14
N THR A 31 4.97 9.02 5.92
CA THR A 31 4.36 10.33 5.64
C THR A 31 5.13 11.39 6.41
N LEU A 32 5.69 12.36 5.70
CA LEU A 32 6.41 13.49 6.30
C LEU A 32 5.42 14.54 6.83
N GLU A 33 5.91 15.46 7.66
CA GLU A 33 5.09 16.54 8.25
C GLU A 33 4.46 17.46 7.20
N ASP A 34 5.07 17.57 6.02
CA ASP A 34 4.57 18.33 4.87
C ASP A 34 3.50 17.59 4.06
N GLY A 35 3.14 16.37 4.45
CA GLY A 35 2.14 15.52 3.80
C GLY A 35 2.66 14.73 2.59
N THR A 36 3.95 14.82 2.27
CA THR A 36 4.55 13.97 1.23
C THR A 36 4.81 12.56 1.74
N VAL A 37 4.90 11.59 0.82
CA VAL A 37 5.08 10.18 1.13
C VAL A 37 6.35 9.67 0.46
N MET A 38 7.21 9.01 1.23
CA MET A 38 8.48 8.46 0.74
C MET A 38 8.69 7.03 1.23
N PRO A 39 9.50 6.21 0.54
CA PRO A 39 9.85 4.89 1.05
C PRO A 39 10.63 5.00 2.36
N THR A 40 10.43 4.03 3.25
CA THR A 40 11.25 3.90 4.46
C THR A 40 12.71 3.65 4.05
N PRO A 41 13.67 4.42 4.58
CA PRO A 41 15.10 4.19 4.35
C PRO A 41 15.55 2.77 4.74
N ASP A 42 16.50 2.20 4.00
CA ASP A 42 16.96 0.81 4.18
C ASP A 42 17.50 0.54 5.60
N ASP A 43 18.12 1.54 6.24
CA ASP A 43 18.65 1.47 7.60
C ASP A 43 17.57 1.48 8.69
N GLN A 44 16.32 1.77 8.32
CA GLN A 44 15.16 1.78 9.20
C GLN A 44 14.24 0.56 8.98
N LEU A 45 14.64 -0.37 8.11
CA LEU A 45 13.96 -1.64 7.93
C LEU A 45 14.40 -2.67 9.00
N PRO A 46 13.51 -3.56 9.45
CA PRO A 46 12.10 -3.68 9.06
C PRO A 46 11.20 -2.69 9.81
N VAL A 47 10.09 -2.29 9.16
CA VAL A 47 9.00 -1.61 9.86
C VAL A 47 8.22 -2.66 10.67
N ILE A 48 8.25 -2.54 12.00
CA ILE A 48 7.65 -3.50 12.93
C ILE A 48 6.24 -3.02 13.30
N LEU A 49 5.29 -3.97 13.37
CA LEU A 49 3.93 -3.69 13.87
C LEU A 49 3.98 -3.34 15.37
N PRO A 50 3.22 -2.35 15.83
CA PRO A 50 3.11 -2.06 17.26
C PRO A 50 2.40 -3.22 17.97
N GLU A 51 2.99 -3.77 19.03
CA GLU A 51 2.43 -4.93 19.77
C GLU A 51 1.29 -4.52 20.72
N ASP A 52 1.33 -3.30 21.28
CA ASP A 52 0.34 -2.78 22.22
C ASP A 52 -0.75 -1.97 21.50
N VAL A 53 -1.75 -2.66 20.94
CA VAL A 53 -2.88 -2.01 20.25
C VAL A 53 -4.05 -1.77 21.21
N VAL A 54 -4.35 -0.50 21.50
CA VAL A 54 -5.59 -0.09 22.19
C VAL A 54 -6.71 0.01 21.16
N MET A 55 -7.72 -0.86 21.26
CA MET A 55 -8.80 -0.97 20.29
C MET A 55 -9.92 0.05 20.55
N ASP A 56 -10.05 1.05 19.68
CA ASP A 56 -11.15 2.02 19.70
C ASP A 56 -12.06 1.83 18.46
N GLY A 57 -12.68 0.65 18.37
CA GLY A 57 -14.02 0.42 17.81
C GLY A 57 -14.40 0.72 16.35
N ILE A 58 -13.62 1.37 15.48
CA ILE A 58 -14.13 1.76 14.13
C ILE A 58 -13.24 1.33 12.94
N THR A 59 -12.03 0.80 13.14
CA THR A 59 -11.19 0.32 12.02
C THR A 59 -10.31 -0.84 12.46
N SER A 60 -10.26 -1.88 11.59
CA SER A 60 -9.73 -3.24 11.79
C SER A 60 -8.98 -3.54 13.09
N PRO A 61 -9.62 -4.33 13.96
CA PRO A 61 -9.02 -5.51 14.56
C PRO A 61 -9.76 -6.81 14.14
N ASP A 62 -9.01 -7.76 13.57
CA ASP A 62 -9.19 -9.23 13.65
C ASP A 62 -7.78 -9.81 13.91
#